data_AF-A0A225W5A1-F1
#
_entry.id   AF-A0A225W5A1-F1
#
_cell.length_a   1.000
_cell.length_b   1.000
_cell.length_c   1.000
_cell.angle_alpha   90.00
_cell.angle_beta   90.00
_cell.angle_gamma   90.00
#
_symmetry.space_group_name_H-M   'P 1'
#
loop_
_entity.id
_entity.type
_entity.pdbx_description
1 polymer ?
#
loop_
_entity_poly.entity_id
_entity_poly.type
_entity_poly.pdbx_seq_one_letter_code
_entity_poly.pdbx_strand_id
1 'polypeptide(L)'
;RIEHEREDIILAFQTGYSTITKQTLRNGFPHLVDGDILSPIANKLLGRRLVVSTVGRFEWDASVGRIVRIHYAPDLVTALLKLLGNLEDVACVLHDPRIIHE
;
A
#
# COMPACT_ATOMS: atom_id res chain seq x y z
N ARG A 1 12.54 -10.44 6.78
CA ARG A 1 12.56 -11.93 6.81
C ARG A 1 12.39 -12.42 5.39
N ILE A 2 13.14 -13.44 4.97
CA ILE A 2 13.04 -14.02 3.63
C ILE A 2 12.73 -15.51 3.79
N GLU A 3 11.81 -16.02 2.99
CA GLU A 3 11.38 -17.42 2.99
C GLU A 3 11.36 -17.93 1.54
N HIS A 4 11.71 -19.21 1.35
CA HIS A 4 11.55 -19.89 0.06
C HIS A 4 10.22 -20.64 0.10
N GLU A 5 9.29 -20.30 -0.79
CA GLU A 5 8.05 -21.06 -0.93
C GLU A 5 8.28 -22.29 -1.81
N ARG A 6 9.08 -22.11 -2.87
CA ARG A 6 9.56 -23.12 -3.82
C ARG A 6 10.97 -22.72 -4.29
N GLU A 7 11.67 -23.57 -5.04
CA GLU A 7 13.02 -23.28 -5.54
C GLU A 7 13.09 -21.97 -6.36
N ASP A 8 12.03 -21.65 -7.11
CA ASP A 8 11.90 -20.51 -8.00
C ASP A 8 11.16 -19.32 -7.37
N ILE A 9 10.71 -19.43 -6.12
CA ILE A 9 9.87 -18.41 -5.47
C ILE A 9 10.44 -18.00 -4.13
N ILE A 10 10.75 -16.71 -4.03
CA ILE A 10 11.24 -16.08 -2.81
C ILE A 10 10.18 -15.12 -2.28
N LEU A 11 9.82 -15.27 -1.01
CA LEU A 11 8.95 -14.36 -0.27
C LEU A 11 9.80 -13.48 0.64
N ALA A 12 9.70 -12.17 0.49
CA ALA A 12 10.32 -11.21 1.38
C ALA A 12 9.25 -10.47 2.19
N PHE A 13 9.34 -10.58 3.51
CA PHE A 13 8.49 -9.88 4.45
C PHE A 13 9.20 -8.62 4.92
N GLN A 14 8.51 -7.48 4.77
CA GLN A 14 9.02 -6.15 5.06
C GLN A 14 7.95 -5.31 5.76
N THR A 15 8.39 -4.38 6.59
CA THR A 15 7.54 -3.35 7.18
C THR A 15 8.03 -1.99 6.74
N GLY A 16 7.20 -1.30 5.97
CA GLY A 16 7.44 0.06 5.51
C GLY A 16 6.95 1.09 6.51
N TYR A 17 7.69 2.18 6.63
CA TYR A 17 7.33 3.33 7.46
C TYR A 17 7.38 4.58 6.60
N SER A 18 6.27 5.31 6.53
CA SER A 18 6.22 6.57 5.80
C SER A 18 5.36 7.58 6.56
N THR A 19 5.65 8.86 6.41
CA THR A 19 4.74 9.92 6.86
C THR A 19 3.82 10.28 5.71
N ILE A 20 2.52 10.33 5.95
CA ILE A 20 1.55 10.74 4.94
C ILE A 20 1.68 12.25 4.73
N THR A 21 2.24 12.64 3.58
CA THR A 21 2.39 14.05 3.19
C THR A 21 1.24 14.50 2.30
N LYS A 22 1.13 15.80 2.03
CA LYS A 22 0.23 16.31 0.98
C LYS A 22 0.50 15.64 -0.36
N GLN A 23 1.76 15.37 -0.69
CA GLN A 23 2.13 14.68 -1.94
C GLN A 23 1.66 13.22 -1.94
N THR A 24 1.77 12.53 -0.80
CA THR A 24 1.23 11.16 -0.64
C THR A 24 -0.27 11.13 -0.88
N LEU A 25 -1.02 12.09 -0.33
CA LEU A 25 -2.47 12.19 -0.54
C LEU A 25 -2.80 12.48 -2.01
N ARG A 26 -2.12 13.44 -2.64
CA ARG A 26 -2.34 13.79 -4.06
C ARG A 26 -2.06 12.63 -5.01
N ASN A 27 -1.06 11.80 -4.72
CA ASN A 27 -0.65 10.72 -5.61
C ASN A 27 -1.35 9.39 -5.30
N GLY A 28 -1.49 9.05 -4.02
CA GLY A 28 -1.98 7.75 -3.57
C GLY A 28 -3.48 7.72 -3.29
N PHE A 29 -4.08 8.86 -2.94
CA PHE A 29 -5.52 8.98 -2.69
C PHE A 29 -6.09 10.26 -3.33
N PRO A 30 -5.96 10.42 -4.66
CA PRO A 30 -6.28 11.68 -5.32
C PRO A 30 -7.74 12.10 -5.12
N HIS A 31 -8.66 11.14 -4.95
CA HIS A 31 -10.08 11.38 -4.70
C HIS A 31 -10.37 12.05 -3.35
N LEU A 32 -9.38 12.10 -2.45
CA LEU A 32 -9.49 12.78 -1.16
C LEU A 32 -9.02 14.25 -1.22
N VAL A 33 -8.61 14.72 -2.39
CA VAL A 33 -8.02 16.04 -2.64
C VAL A 33 -8.75 16.74 -3.80
N ASP A 34 -9.21 17.97 -3.56
CA ASP A 34 -9.76 18.86 -4.60
C ASP A 34 -8.89 20.11 -4.72
N GLY A 35 -7.98 20.10 -5.70
CA GLY A 35 -6.93 21.12 -5.83
C GLY A 35 -6.02 21.17 -4.60
N ASP A 36 -6.16 22.23 -3.79
CA ASP A 36 -5.45 22.42 -2.53
C ASP A 36 -6.29 22.09 -1.28
N ILE A 37 -7.56 21.72 -1.48
CA ILE A 37 -8.50 21.42 -0.40
C ILE A 37 -8.44 19.93 -0.08
N LEU A 38 -8.19 19.61 1.19
CA LEU A 38 -8.20 18.24 1.69
C LEU A 38 -9.57 17.90 2.27
N SER A 39 -10.10 16.73 1.92
CA SER A 39 -11.29 16.17 2.57
C SER A 39 -11.09 15.99 4.09
N PRO A 40 -12.15 15.90 4.89
CA PRO A 40 -12.05 15.65 6.33
C PRO A 40 -11.20 14.41 6.67
N ILE A 41 -11.33 13.35 5.87
CA ILE A 41 -10.57 12.11 6.06
C ILE A 41 -9.09 12.26 5.66
N ALA A 42 -8.78 13.01 4.59
CA ALA A 42 -7.40 13.35 4.26
C ALA A 42 -6.71 14.15 5.37
N ASN A 43 -7.43 15.06 6.04
CA ASN A 43 -6.91 15.79 7.19
C ASN A 43 -6.61 14.88 8.39
N LYS A 44 -7.38 13.81 8.61
CA LYS A 44 -7.07 12.80 9.65
C LYS A 44 -5.76 12.05 9.36
N LEU A 45 -5.40 11.90 8.08
CA LEU A 45 -4.22 11.16 7.63
C LEU A 45 -2.95 12.03 7.56
N LEU A 46 -3.09 13.31 7.19
CA LEU A 46 -1.95 14.21 6.97
C LEU A 46 -1.03 14.28 8.20
N GLY A 47 0.27 14.09 7.97
CA GLY A 47 1.31 14.12 9.00
C GLY A 47 1.38 12.86 9.87
N ARG A 48 0.47 11.89 9.69
CA ARG A 48 0.48 10.63 10.44
C ARG A 48 1.51 9.67 9.83
N ARG A 49 2.13 8.86 10.69
CA ARG A 49 3.03 7.78 10.26
C ARG A 49 2.21 6.56 9.86
N LEU A 50 2.28 6.19 8.59
CA LEU A 50 1.75 4.94 8.06
C LEU A 50 2.79 3.83 8.23
N VAL A 51 2.36 2.72 8.82
CA VAL A 51 3.18 1.52 9.03
C VAL A 51 2.51 0.37 8.28
N VAL A 52 3.14 -0.11 7.22
CA VAL A 52 2.56 -1.11 6.30
C VAL A 52 3.39 -2.38 6.34
N SER A 53 2.75 -3.50 6.64
CA SER A 53 3.34 -4.82 6.43
C SER A 53 3.13 -5.22 4.98
N THR A 54 4.18 -5.65 4.30
CA THR A 54 4.13 -6.03 2.89
C THR A 54 4.85 -7.36 2.68
N VAL A 55 4.24 -8.22 1.87
CA VAL A 55 4.90 -9.41 1.33
C VAL A 55 5.28 -9.14 -0.12
N GLY A 56 6.57 -9.21 -0.41
CA GLY A 56 7.09 -9.22 -1.78
C GLY A 56 7.28 -10.65 -2.24
N ARG A 57 6.71 -11.01 -3.38
CA ARG A 57 6.92 -12.29 -4.06
C ARG A 57 7.83 -12.06 -5.27
N PHE A 58 8.94 -12.76 -5.31
CA PHE A 58 9.92 -12.70 -6.39
C PHE A 58 10.00 -14.06 -7.06
N GLU A 59 9.77 -14.07 -8.37
CA GLU A 59 9.85 -15.29 -9.18
C GLU A 59 11.13 -15.28 -9.98
N TRP A 60 11.93 -16.31 -9.75
CA TRP A 60 13.26 -16.51 -10.31
C TRP A 60 13.18 -17.53 -11.45
N ASP A 61 13.70 -17.16 -12.62
CA ASP A 61 13.86 -18.08 -13.72
C ASP A 61 15.31 -18.57 -13.77
N ALA A 62 15.50 -19.86 -13.47
CA ALA A 62 16.81 -20.49 -13.48
C ALA A 62 17.41 -20.61 -14.89
N SER A 63 16.59 -20.64 -15.95
CA SER A 63 17.07 -20.77 -17.34
C SER A 63 17.79 -19.52 -17.83
N VAL A 64 17.37 -18.34 -17.34
CA VAL A 64 17.98 -17.04 -17.66
C VAL A 64 18.73 -16.42 -16.48
N GLY A 65 18.72 -17.08 -15.31
CA GLY A 65 19.48 -16.69 -14.12
C GLY A 65 19.07 -15.34 -13.51
N ARG A 66 17.77 -14.98 -13.55
CA ARG A 66 17.29 -13.69 -13.03
C ARG A 66 15.84 -13.73 -12.55
N ILE A 67 15.45 -12.69 -11.80
CA ILE A 67 14.05 -12.45 -11.43
C ILE A 67 13.27 -12.03 -12.69
N VAL A 68 12.18 -12.72 -12.96
CA VAL A 68 11.27 -12.44 -14.08
C VAL A 68 9.96 -11.78 -13.64
N ARG A 69 9.59 -11.91 -12.36
CA ARG A 69 8.35 -11.35 -11.84
C ARG A 69 8.51 -10.88 -10.40
N ILE A 70 7.92 -9.72 -10.09
CA ILE A 70 7.85 -9.18 -8.72
C ILE A 70 6.41 -8.76 -8.45
N HIS A 71 5.84 -9.25 -7.35
CA HIS A 71 4.53 -8.86 -6.85
C HIS A 71 4.66 -8.35 -5.43
N TYR A 72 3.94 -7.30 -5.09
CA TYR A 72 3.85 -6.79 -3.72
C TYR A 72 2.41 -6.84 -3.24
N ALA A 73 2.21 -7.33 -2.02
CA ALA A 73 0.92 -7.36 -1.34
C ALA A 73 1.03 -6.54 -0.04
N PRO A 74 0.81 -5.21 -0.09
CA PRO A 74 0.79 -4.36 1.08
C PRO A 74 -0.53 -4.49 1.85
N ASP A 75 -0.47 -4.66 3.17
CA ASP A 75 -1.65 -4.66 4.05
C ASP A 75 -2.02 -3.21 4.45
N LEU A 76 -2.64 -2.50 3.49
CA LEU A 76 -3.11 -1.13 3.70
C LEU A 76 -4.35 -1.06 4.60
N VAL A 77 -5.18 -2.11 4.63
CA VAL A 77 -6.39 -2.15 5.45
C VAL A 77 -6.01 -2.09 6.92
N THR A 78 -5.11 -2.96 7.39
CA THR A 78 -4.65 -2.94 8.78
C THR A 78 -3.92 -1.64 9.11
N ALA A 79 -3.11 -1.13 8.18
CA ALA A 79 -2.35 0.10 8.39
C ALA A 79 -3.27 1.32 8.57
N LEU A 80 -4.27 1.49 7.71
CA LEU A 80 -5.23 2.59 7.77
C LEU A 80 -6.21 2.44 8.93
N LEU A 81 -6.64 1.21 9.25
CA LEU A 81 -7.51 0.95 10.40
C LEU A 81 -6.87 1.41 11.70
N LYS A 82 -5.56 1.21 11.88
CA LYS A 82 -4.81 1.72 13.03
C LYS A 82 -4.79 3.26 13.12
N LEU A 83 -4.90 3.94 11.98
CA LEU A 83 -4.88 5.41 11.93
C LEU A 83 -6.27 6.03 12.12
N LEU A 84 -7.29 5.41 11.53
CA LEU A 84 -8.65 5.95 11.44
C LEU A 84 -9.60 5.38 12.50
N GLY A 85 -9.28 4.21 13.06
CA GLY A 85 -10.02 3.58 14.16
C GLY A 85 -11.34 2.92 13.76
N ASN A 86 -11.72 2.95 12.49
CA ASN A 86 -12.95 2.32 11.99
C ASN A 86 -12.81 1.89 10.52
N LEU A 87 -13.58 0.89 10.09
CA LEU A 87 -13.52 0.34 8.73
C LEU A 87 -14.24 1.20 7.69
N GLU A 88 -15.21 2.03 8.09
CA GLU A 88 -15.97 2.90 7.18
C GLU A 88 -15.04 3.96 6.54
N ASP A 89 -14.26 4.65 7.39
CA ASP A 89 -13.24 5.58 6.96
C ASP A 89 -12.17 4.85 6.10
N VAL A 90 -11.74 3.64 6.48
CA VAL A 90 -10.76 2.87 5.69
C VAL A 90 -11.30 2.55 4.30
N ALA A 91 -12.56 2.11 4.21
CA ALA A 91 -13.21 1.86 2.94
C ALA A 91 -13.29 3.14 2.09
N CYS A 92 -13.59 4.29 2.69
CA CYS A 92 -13.60 5.58 2.00
C CYS A 92 -12.22 5.95 1.41
N VAL A 93 -11.14 5.70 2.15
CA VAL A 93 -9.77 5.94 1.66
C VAL A 93 -9.39 5.01 0.51
N LEU A 94 -9.74 3.72 0.62
CA LEU A 94 -9.34 2.69 -0.35
C LEU A 94 -10.28 2.60 -1.56
N HIS A 95 -11.48 3.14 -1.46
CA HIS A 95 -12.42 3.22 -2.56
C HIS A 95 -12.00 4.36 -3.49
N ASP A 96 -11.15 4.06 -4.47
CA ASP A 96 -10.92 4.95 -5.60
C ASP A 96 -12.00 4.70 -6.65
N PRO A 97 -12.95 5.63 -6.87
CA PRO A 97 -14.01 5.47 -7.86
C PRO A 97 -13.51 5.39 -9.30
N ARG A 98 -12.20 5.61 -9.56
CA ARG A 98 -11.57 5.45 -10.87
C ARG A 98 -11.01 4.04 -11.11
N ILE A 99 -10.90 3.22 -10.08
CA ILE A 99 -10.56 1.80 -10.20
C ILE A 99 -11.88 1.03 -10.35
N ILE A 100 -12.56 1.25 -11.48
CA ILE A 100 -13.72 0.45 -11.88
C ILE A 100 -13.15 -0.71 -12.70
N HIS A 101 -13.30 -1.92 -12.16
CA HIS A 101 -12.95 -3.24 -12.71
C HIS A 101 -12.43 -3.29 -14.17
N GLU A 102 -11.16 -3.67 -14.34
CA GLU A 102 -10.71 -4.43 -15.52
C GLU A 102 -11.21 -5.88 -15.44
#